data_AF-A0A935GPA8-F1
#
_entry.id   AF-A0A935GPA8-F1
#
_cell.length_a   1.000
_cell.length_b   1.000
_cell.length_c   1.000
_cell.angle_alpha   90.00
_cell.angle_beta   90.00
_cell.angle_gamma   90.00
#
_symmetry.space_group_name_H-M   'P 1'
#
loop_
_entity.id
_entity.type
_entity.pdbx_description
1 polymer ?
#
loop_
_entity_poly.entity_id
_entity_poly.type
_entity_poly.pdbx_seq_one_letter_code
_entity_poly.pdbx_strand_id
1 'polypeptide(L)'
;MHDYYQVLGIPRDASAQVVRFAFEGKSRAVADPGYAASAEDKREEERLLKEAYVTLSVAAKRGPYDEKLAAWEAGDGDDDSPRVPWRLAAAAAVLVALAAGGYWAMEQSREKERIRLEEERASLARESARRAAEIEEARLEELHARREEAQAQSRERSERRRIERERADYDRARRYEDLGVRRAEAARASQERRSVLEERREAERDRRDAEAERRAALVELERQKDYLRRQELEEERVRAARHEQAQREARERAMRQYLEQQQGRPRGR
;
A
#
# COMPACT_ATOMS: atom_id res chain seq x y z
N MET A 1 -72.52 -23.59 -18.42
CA MET A 1 -71.44 -23.08 -19.32
C MET A 1 -71.60 -21.57 -19.38
N HIS A 2 -70.53 -20.77 -19.32
CA HIS A 2 -70.63 -19.30 -19.42
C HIS A 2 -70.48 -18.86 -20.88
N ASP A 3 -71.31 -17.92 -21.33
CA ASP A 3 -71.17 -17.29 -22.66
C ASP A 3 -70.09 -16.20 -22.60
N TYR A 4 -68.91 -16.50 -23.14
CA TYR A 4 -67.75 -15.63 -23.11
C TYR A 4 -67.93 -14.36 -23.97
N TYR A 5 -68.84 -14.37 -24.95
CA TYR A 5 -69.18 -13.17 -25.72
C TYR A 5 -69.95 -12.18 -24.86
N GLN A 6 -70.88 -12.68 -24.03
CA GLN A 6 -71.60 -11.86 -23.05
C GLN A 6 -70.67 -11.35 -21.94
N VAL A 7 -69.77 -12.22 -21.45
CA VAL A 7 -68.76 -11.85 -20.43
C VAL A 7 -67.88 -10.70 -20.93
N LEU A 8 -67.51 -10.65 -22.21
CA LEU A 8 -66.75 -9.54 -22.80
C LEU A 8 -67.62 -8.39 -23.34
N GLY A 9 -68.93 -8.59 -23.49
CA GLY A 9 -69.86 -7.58 -24.03
C GLY A 9 -69.65 -7.29 -25.51
N ILE A 10 -69.28 -8.31 -26.29
CA ILE A 10 -68.97 -8.20 -27.71
C ILE A 10 -69.88 -9.11 -28.53
N PRO A 11 -70.16 -8.79 -29.81
CA PRO A 11 -70.95 -9.66 -30.66
C PRO A 11 -70.19 -10.93 -31.08
N ARG A 12 -70.91 -11.99 -31.44
CA ARG A 12 -70.33 -13.30 -31.80
C ARG A 12 -69.44 -13.25 -33.05
N ASP A 13 -69.57 -12.23 -33.88
CA ASP A 13 -68.77 -12.00 -35.09
C ASP A 13 -67.55 -11.07 -34.85
N ALA A 14 -67.29 -10.68 -33.60
CA ALA A 14 -66.19 -9.79 -33.25
C ALA A 14 -64.82 -10.33 -33.72
N SER A 15 -64.00 -9.45 -34.27
CA SER A 15 -62.61 -9.76 -34.65
C SER A 15 -61.73 -9.93 -33.41
N ALA A 16 -60.61 -10.64 -33.53
CA ALA A 16 -59.67 -10.85 -32.43
C ALA A 16 -59.13 -9.55 -31.82
N GLN A 17 -59.05 -8.47 -32.61
CA GLN A 17 -58.67 -7.14 -32.12
C GLN A 17 -59.75 -6.55 -31.20
N VAL A 18 -61.03 -6.70 -31.56
CA VAL A 18 -62.16 -6.25 -30.73
C VAL A 18 -62.22 -7.04 -29.42
N VAL A 19 -61.96 -8.35 -29.46
CA VAL A 19 -61.85 -9.21 -28.26
C VAL A 19 -60.76 -8.67 -27.32
N ARG A 20 -59.59 -8.30 -27.86
CA ARG A 20 -58.49 -7.74 -27.07
C ARG A 20 -58.84 -6.40 -26.44
N PHE A 21 -59.40 -5.47 -27.20
CA PHE A 21 -59.79 -4.16 -26.68
C PHE A 21 -60.90 -4.26 -25.62
N ALA A 22 -61.86 -5.16 -25.80
CA ALA A 22 -62.91 -5.41 -24.83
C ALA A 22 -62.37 -5.99 -23.52
N PHE A 23 -61.43 -6.94 -23.60
CA PHE A 23 -60.74 -7.49 -22.43
C PHE A 23 -59.94 -6.42 -21.68
N GLU A 24 -59.10 -5.65 -22.37
CA GLU A 24 -58.32 -4.57 -21.75
C GLU A 24 -59.21 -3.53 -21.07
N GLY A 25 -60.32 -3.15 -21.72
CA GLY A 25 -61.31 -2.22 -21.17
C GLY A 25 -61.97 -2.76 -19.89
N LYS A 26 -62.46 -4.01 -19.91
CA LYS A 26 -63.13 -4.62 -18.75
C LYS A 26 -62.17 -4.94 -17.62
N SER A 27 -60.97 -5.46 -17.90
CA SER A 27 -59.96 -5.70 -16.87
C SER A 27 -59.53 -4.41 -16.17
N ARG A 28 -59.44 -3.29 -16.91
CA ARG A 28 -59.17 -1.98 -16.31
C ARG A 28 -60.33 -1.50 -15.44
N ALA A 29 -61.58 -1.74 -15.84
CA ALA A 29 -62.76 -1.38 -15.06
C ALA A 29 -62.84 -2.17 -13.74
N VAL A 30 -62.56 -3.48 -13.78
CA VAL A 30 -62.55 -4.34 -12.57
C VAL A 30 -61.40 -3.97 -11.63
N ALA A 31 -60.25 -3.53 -12.18
CA ALA A 31 -59.10 -3.07 -11.40
C ALA A 31 -59.28 -1.67 -10.78
N ASP A 32 -60.34 -0.94 -11.13
CA ASP A 32 -60.62 0.38 -10.56
C ASP A 32 -60.94 0.25 -9.05
N PRO A 33 -60.26 1.00 -8.16
CA PRO A 33 -60.60 1.06 -6.74
C PRO A 33 -62.07 1.42 -6.48
N GLY A 34 -62.69 2.19 -7.38
CA GLY A 34 -64.10 2.59 -7.33
C GLY A 34 -65.10 1.55 -7.87
N TYR A 35 -64.65 0.38 -8.35
CA TYR A 35 -65.55 -0.66 -8.85
C TYR A 35 -66.39 -1.25 -7.72
N ALA A 36 -67.71 -1.11 -7.83
CA ALA A 36 -68.70 -1.47 -6.83
C ALA A 36 -69.02 -2.98 -6.82
N ALA A 37 -68.02 -3.81 -6.49
CA ALA A 37 -68.15 -5.25 -6.29
C ALA A 37 -67.31 -5.73 -5.09
N SER A 38 -67.65 -6.87 -4.49
CA SER A 38 -66.86 -7.43 -3.40
C SER A 38 -65.49 -7.90 -3.90
N ALA A 39 -64.51 -8.07 -3.00
CA ALA A 39 -63.18 -8.52 -3.40
C ALA A 39 -63.18 -9.96 -3.97
N GLU A 40 -64.17 -10.78 -3.61
CA GLU A 40 -64.35 -12.13 -4.13
C GLU A 40 -64.96 -12.08 -5.53
N ASP A 41 -66.03 -11.31 -5.72
CA ASP A 41 -66.67 -11.11 -7.04
C ASP A 41 -65.67 -10.53 -8.05
N LYS A 42 -64.83 -9.56 -7.63
CA LYS A 42 -63.78 -9.00 -8.49
C LYS A 42 -62.81 -10.08 -8.99
N ARG A 43 -62.42 -11.02 -8.13
CA ARG A 43 -61.51 -12.12 -8.50
C ARG A 43 -62.18 -13.12 -9.43
N GLU A 44 -63.46 -13.41 -9.20
CA GLU A 44 -64.22 -14.31 -10.07
C GLU A 44 -64.45 -13.70 -11.45
N GLU A 45 -64.84 -12.42 -11.52
CA GLU A 45 -64.96 -11.67 -12.77
C GLU A 45 -63.62 -11.58 -13.51
N GLU A 46 -62.52 -11.29 -12.80
CA GLU A 46 -61.19 -11.26 -13.41
C GLU A 46 -60.77 -12.63 -13.97
N ARG A 47 -61.08 -13.72 -13.25
CA ARG A 47 -60.84 -15.09 -13.73
C ARG A 47 -61.67 -15.37 -14.99
N LEU A 48 -62.96 -15.04 -14.98
CA LEU A 48 -63.84 -15.24 -16.13
C LEU A 48 -63.42 -14.40 -17.35
N LEU A 49 -62.98 -13.16 -17.14
CA LEU A 49 -62.45 -12.30 -18.21
C LEU A 49 -61.19 -12.91 -18.85
N LYS A 50 -60.28 -13.46 -18.03
CA LYS A 50 -59.06 -14.13 -18.52
C LYS A 50 -59.39 -15.39 -19.31
N GLU A 51 -60.30 -16.21 -18.81
CA GLU A 51 -60.77 -17.43 -19.50
C GLU A 51 -61.46 -17.09 -20.83
N ALA A 52 -62.34 -16.08 -20.83
CA ALA A 52 -63.01 -15.58 -22.02
C ALA A 52 -61.99 -15.08 -23.06
N TYR A 53 -61.01 -14.28 -22.65
CA TYR A 53 -59.96 -13.79 -23.54
C TYR A 53 -59.12 -14.93 -24.12
N VAL A 54 -58.64 -15.87 -23.29
CA VAL A 54 -57.83 -17.01 -23.77
C VAL A 54 -58.60 -17.89 -24.75
N THR A 55 -59.90 -18.05 -24.55
CA THR A 55 -60.75 -18.89 -25.41
C THR A 55 -61.10 -18.19 -26.72
N LEU A 56 -61.45 -16.89 -26.69
CA LEU A 56 -61.93 -16.14 -27.85
C LEU A 56 -60.81 -15.51 -28.70
N SER A 57 -59.63 -15.23 -28.12
CA SER A 57 -58.50 -14.64 -28.85
C SER A 57 -57.78 -15.64 -29.76
N VAL A 58 -57.82 -16.93 -29.44
CA VAL A 58 -57.16 -18.01 -30.20
C VAL A 58 -58.18 -18.71 -31.11
N ALA A 59 -58.05 -18.54 -32.43
CA ALA A 59 -58.97 -19.12 -33.40
C ALA A 59 -59.17 -20.65 -33.24
N ALA A 60 -58.11 -21.38 -32.91
CA ALA A 60 -58.15 -22.83 -32.68
C ALA A 60 -58.97 -23.24 -31.44
N LYS A 61 -59.15 -22.34 -30.46
CA LYS A 61 -59.98 -22.57 -29.26
C LYS A 61 -61.41 -22.06 -29.42
N ARG A 62 -61.59 -21.00 -30.23
CA ARG A 62 -62.89 -20.40 -30.52
C ARG A 62 -63.83 -21.36 -31.24
N GLY A 63 -63.37 -22.06 -32.28
CA GLY A 63 -64.21 -23.00 -33.03
C GLY A 63 -64.87 -24.08 -32.17
N PRO A 64 -64.08 -24.89 -31.42
CA PRO A 64 -64.64 -25.90 -30.51
C PRO A 64 -65.51 -25.32 -29.40
N TYR A 65 -65.24 -24.08 -28.98
CA TYR A 65 -66.07 -23.39 -27.99
C TYR A 65 -67.42 -22.99 -28.56
N ASP A 66 -67.45 -22.44 -29.78
CA ASP A 66 -68.67 -22.07 -30.48
C ASP A 66 -69.55 -23.29 -30.77
N GLU A 67 -68.95 -24.42 -31.17
CA GLU A 67 -69.66 -25.70 -31.34
C GLU A 67 -70.26 -26.21 -30.03
N LYS A 68 -69.50 -26.15 -28.92
CA LYS A 68 -70.01 -26.51 -27.59
C LYS A 68 -71.12 -25.59 -27.13
N LEU A 69 -71.02 -24.29 -27.42
CA LEU A 69 -72.04 -23.31 -27.08
C LEU A 69 -73.33 -23.58 -27.87
N ALA A 70 -73.21 -23.87 -29.17
CA ALA A 70 -74.34 -24.30 -30.00
C ALA A 70 -74.95 -25.63 -29.53
N ALA A 71 -74.14 -26.61 -29.13
CA ALA A 71 -74.62 -27.88 -28.59
C ALA A 71 -75.30 -27.71 -27.23
N TRP A 72 -74.81 -26.81 -26.38
CA TRP A 72 -75.45 -26.49 -25.11
C TRP A 72 -76.77 -25.73 -25.32
N GLU A 73 -76.84 -24.84 -26.30
CA GLU A 73 -78.09 -24.18 -26.73
C GLU A 73 -79.08 -25.17 -27.37
N ALA A 74 -78.59 -26.24 -28.00
CA ALA A 74 -79.43 -27.27 -28.64
C ALA A 74 -79.83 -28.43 -27.71
N GLY A 75 -79.11 -28.65 -26.61
CA GLY A 75 -79.21 -29.83 -25.74
C GLY A 75 -79.97 -29.63 -24.43
N ASP A 76 -80.63 -28.49 -24.24
CA ASP A 76 -81.48 -28.20 -23.05
C ASP A 76 -82.92 -28.73 -23.23
N GLY A 77 -83.08 -29.80 -24.02
CA GLY A 77 -84.33 -30.52 -24.26
C GLY A 77 -84.08 -31.99 -24.62
N ASP A 78 -84.83 -32.89 -23.97
CA ASP A 78 -84.88 -34.35 -24.13
C ASP A 78 -83.85 -35.20 -23.34
N ASP A 79 -84.27 -35.51 -22.11
CA ASP A 79 -83.89 -36.65 -21.29
C ASP A 79 -84.66 -37.89 -21.75
N ASP A 80 -84.00 -38.92 -22.30
CA ASP A 80 -84.60 -40.25 -22.41
C ASP A 80 -83.53 -41.36 -22.48
N SER A 81 -83.36 -42.11 -21.39
CA SER A 81 -82.55 -43.35 -21.36
C SER A 81 -83.44 -44.55 -21.02
N PRO A 82 -83.42 -45.64 -21.83
CA PRO A 82 -84.31 -46.77 -21.65
C PRO A 82 -83.88 -47.67 -20.49
N ARG A 83 -84.88 -48.09 -19.71
CA ARG A 83 -84.73 -48.96 -18.53
C ARG A 83 -84.44 -50.41 -18.93
N VAL A 84 -83.27 -50.92 -18.49
CA VAL A 84 -82.88 -52.33 -18.59
C VAL A 84 -83.36 -53.09 -17.33
N PRO A 85 -83.85 -54.34 -17.42
CA PRO A 85 -84.45 -55.07 -16.31
C PRO A 85 -83.52 -55.31 -15.11
N TRP A 86 -83.94 -54.84 -13.93
CA TRP A 86 -83.18 -54.72 -12.68
C TRP A 86 -82.49 -55.99 -12.15
N ARG A 87 -82.94 -57.19 -12.53
CA ARG A 87 -82.36 -58.46 -12.04
C ARG A 87 -81.02 -58.81 -12.70
N LEU A 88 -80.85 -58.45 -13.99
CA LEU A 88 -79.55 -58.56 -14.67
C LEU A 88 -78.61 -57.42 -14.22
N ALA A 89 -79.17 -56.24 -13.96
CA ALA A 89 -78.42 -55.12 -13.39
C ALA A 89 -77.88 -55.44 -11.99
N ALA A 90 -78.64 -56.11 -11.13
CA ALA A 90 -78.21 -56.47 -9.78
C ALA A 90 -77.06 -57.50 -9.77
N ALA A 91 -77.14 -58.56 -10.59
CA ALA A 91 -76.07 -59.57 -10.67
C ALA A 91 -74.80 -59.01 -11.32
N ALA A 92 -74.94 -58.20 -12.37
CA ALA A 92 -73.82 -57.48 -12.96
C ALA A 92 -73.23 -56.47 -11.97
N ALA A 93 -74.05 -55.78 -11.17
CA ALA A 93 -73.59 -54.84 -10.15
C ALA A 93 -72.77 -55.52 -9.04
N VAL A 94 -73.13 -56.74 -8.62
CA VAL A 94 -72.35 -57.49 -7.62
C VAL A 94 -71.01 -57.95 -8.19
N LEU A 95 -70.97 -58.45 -9.42
CA LEU A 95 -69.71 -58.82 -10.09
C LEU A 95 -68.82 -57.62 -10.35
N VAL A 96 -69.40 -56.49 -10.76
CA VAL A 96 -68.69 -55.21 -10.93
C VAL A 96 -68.21 -54.70 -9.57
N ALA A 97 -68.99 -54.81 -8.50
CA ALA A 97 -68.58 -54.41 -7.16
C ALA A 97 -67.44 -55.28 -6.60
N LEU A 98 -67.44 -56.59 -6.86
CA LEU A 98 -66.34 -57.49 -6.48
C LEU A 98 -65.08 -57.24 -7.31
N ALA A 99 -65.23 -57.04 -8.63
CA ALA A 99 -64.11 -56.67 -9.49
C ALA A 99 -63.53 -55.30 -9.11
N ALA A 100 -64.39 -54.32 -8.84
CA ALA A 100 -63.99 -53.00 -8.36
C ALA A 100 -63.34 -53.07 -6.97
N GLY A 101 -63.85 -53.88 -6.05
CA GLY A 101 -63.27 -54.07 -4.73
C GLY A 101 -61.90 -54.77 -4.76
N GLY A 102 -61.73 -55.78 -5.62
CA GLY A 102 -60.45 -56.44 -5.85
C GLY A 102 -59.42 -55.52 -6.52
N TYR A 103 -59.85 -54.73 -7.51
CA TYR A 103 -59.03 -53.72 -8.16
C TYR A 103 -58.60 -52.63 -7.15
N TRP A 104 -59.53 -52.15 -6.32
CA TRP A 104 -59.26 -51.14 -5.29
C TRP A 104 -58.29 -51.64 -4.21
N ALA A 105 -58.43 -52.89 -3.74
CA ALA A 105 -57.49 -53.48 -2.79
C ALA A 105 -56.08 -53.67 -3.38
N MET A 106 -56.00 -54.06 -4.66
CA MET A 106 -54.73 -54.19 -5.38
C MET A 106 -54.07 -52.82 -5.62
N GLU A 107 -54.86 -51.80 -5.95
CA GLU A 107 -54.40 -50.42 -6.10
C GLU A 107 -53.93 -49.83 -4.77
N GLN A 108 -54.64 -50.08 -3.67
CA GLN A 108 -54.19 -49.74 -2.31
C GLN A 108 -52.86 -50.41 -1.94
N SER A 109 -52.64 -51.67 -2.34
CA SER A 109 -51.36 -52.35 -2.07
C SER A 109 -50.20 -51.72 -2.85
N ARG A 110 -50.44 -51.37 -4.12
CA ARG A 110 -49.48 -50.70 -4.98
C ARG A 110 -49.19 -49.26 -4.54
N GLU A 111 -50.19 -48.55 -4.04
CA GLU A 111 -50.02 -47.22 -3.44
C GLU A 111 -49.19 -47.29 -2.17
N LYS A 112 -49.43 -48.28 -1.29
CA LYS A 112 -48.60 -48.46 -0.08
C LYS A 112 -47.15 -48.80 -0.42
N GLU A 113 -46.90 -49.62 -1.44
CA GLU A 113 -45.54 -49.90 -1.91
C GLU A 113 -44.88 -48.66 -2.53
N ARG A 114 -45.63 -47.84 -3.29
CA ARG A 114 -45.14 -46.57 -3.83
C ARG A 114 -44.78 -45.59 -2.71
N ILE A 115 -45.64 -45.45 -1.71
CA ILE A 115 -45.40 -44.57 -0.56
C ILE A 115 -44.15 -45.03 0.21
N ARG A 116 -43.96 -46.33 0.46
CA ARG A 116 -42.73 -46.84 1.09
C ARG A 116 -41.48 -46.55 0.27
N LEU A 117 -41.52 -46.76 -1.05
CA LEU A 117 -40.39 -46.48 -1.93
C LEU A 117 -40.10 -44.96 -2.01
N GLU A 118 -41.13 -44.12 -1.96
CA GLU A 118 -40.98 -42.67 -1.90
C GLU A 118 -40.43 -42.21 -0.55
N GLU A 119 -40.83 -42.82 0.56
CA GLU A 119 -40.27 -42.56 1.90
C GLU A 119 -38.79 -42.97 1.98
N GLU A 120 -38.40 -44.12 1.43
CA GLU A 120 -37.00 -44.55 1.33
C GLU A 120 -36.16 -43.62 0.44
N ARG A 121 -36.71 -43.17 -0.69
CA ARG A 121 -36.03 -42.18 -1.54
C ARG A 121 -35.91 -40.84 -0.85
N ALA A 122 -36.93 -40.42 -0.11
CA ALA A 122 -36.92 -39.16 0.64
C ALA A 122 -35.91 -39.22 1.81
N SER A 123 -35.77 -40.35 2.49
CA SER A 123 -34.78 -40.52 3.56
C SER A 123 -33.35 -40.53 3.00
N LEU A 124 -33.10 -41.28 1.93
CA LEU A 124 -31.80 -41.28 1.24
C LEU A 124 -31.44 -39.91 0.69
N ALA A 125 -32.41 -39.18 0.11
CA ALA A 125 -32.19 -37.81 -0.36
C ALA A 125 -31.81 -36.88 0.80
N ARG A 126 -32.49 -36.96 1.95
CA ARG A 126 -32.18 -36.17 3.14
C ARG A 126 -30.81 -36.50 3.71
N GLU A 127 -30.44 -37.78 3.78
CA GLU A 127 -29.10 -38.19 4.23
C GLU A 127 -28.01 -37.71 3.28
N SER A 128 -28.23 -37.81 1.97
CA SER A 128 -27.28 -37.32 0.97
C SER A 128 -27.10 -35.79 1.05
N ALA A 129 -28.19 -35.06 1.29
CA ALA A 129 -28.15 -33.61 1.48
C ALA A 129 -27.39 -33.21 2.75
N ARG A 130 -27.57 -33.95 3.85
CA ARG A 130 -26.81 -33.73 5.10
C ARG A 130 -25.31 -33.98 4.89
N ARG A 131 -24.94 -35.08 4.24
CA ARG A 131 -23.54 -35.38 3.93
C ARG A 131 -22.92 -34.33 3.00
N ALA A 132 -23.68 -33.82 2.03
CA ALA A 132 -23.21 -32.75 1.15
C ALA A 132 -22.97 -31.45 1.92
N ALA A 133 -23.89 -31.09 2.82
CA ALA A 133 -23.73 -29.92 3.69
C ALA A 133 -22.51 -30.04 4.62
N GLU A 134 -22.32 -31.21 5.26
CA GLU A 134 -21.15 -31.49 6.11
C GLU A 134 -19.83 -31.38 5.34
N ILE A 135 -19.78 -31.84 4.09
CA ILE A 135 -18.59 -31.71 3.23
C ILE A 135 -18.33 -30.25 2.85
N GLU A 136 -19.37 -29.48 2.56
CA GLU A 136 -19.23 -28.06 2.25
C GLU A 136 -18.79 -27.25 3.45
N GLU A 137 -19.35 -27.50 4.63
CA GLU A 137 -18.93 -26.88 5.90
C GLU A 137 -17.46 -27.20 6.20
N ALA A 138 -17.04 -28.47 6.10
CA ALA A 138 -15.65 -28.86 6.29
C ALA A 138 -14.69 -28.17 5.31
N ARG A 139 -15.11 -27.97 4.05
CA ARG A 139 -14.32 -27.22 3.05
C ARG A 139 -14.22 -25.74 3.39
N LEU A 140 -15.30 -25.14 3.89
CA LEU A 140 -15.30 -23.73 4.31
C LEU A 140 -14.38 -23.55 5.52
N GLU A 141 -14.47 -24.41 6.52
CA GLU A 141 -13.58 -24.40 7.69
C GLU A 141 -12.11 -24.53 7.29
N GLU A 142 -11.79 -25.46 6.38
CA GLU A 142 -10.42 -25.62 5.87
C GLU A 142 -9.93 -24.35 5.13
N LEU A 143 -10.78 -23.73 4.31
CA LEU A 143 -10.45 -22.47 3.65
C LEU A 143 -10.25 -21.33 4.63
N HIS A 144 -11.05 -21.26 5.69
CA HIS A 144 -10.91 -20.27 6.76
C HIS A 144 -9.60 -20.46 7.51
N ALA A 145 -9.28 -21.70 7.93
CA ALA A 145 -8.02 -22.03 8.57
C ALA A 145 -6.81 -21.65 7.70
N ARG A 146 -6.82 -22.01 6.40
CA ARG A 146 -5.76 -21.64 5.46
C ARG A 146 -5.61 -20.12 5.30
N ARG A 147 -6.72 -19.37 5.30
CA ARG A 147 -6.69 -17.90 5.23
C ARG A 147 -6.09 -17.29 6.49
N GLU A 148 -6.45 -17.79 7.66
CA GLU A 148 -5.91 -17.33 8.93
C GLU A 148 -4.41 -17.62 9.04
N GLU A 149 -3.98 -18.82 8.67
CA GLU A 149 -2.55 -19.18 8.60
C GLU A 149 -1.78 -18.27 7.63
N ALA A 150 -2.32 -18.03 6.43
CA ALA A 150 -1.70 -17.13 5.46
C ALA A 150 -1.60 -15.70 5.98
N GLN A 151 -2.63 -15.21 6.69
CA GLN A 151 -2.60 -13.90 7.32
C GLN A 151 -1.58 -13.84 8.47
N ALA A 152 -1.51 -14.86 9.32
CA ALA A 152 -0.54 -14.96 10.40
C ALA A 152 0.90 -14.96 9.86
N GLN A 153 1.18 -15.77 8.83
CA GLN A 153 2.48 -15.78 8.16
C GLN A 153 2.82 -14.43 7.52
N SER A 154 1.84 -13.75 6.92
CA SER A 154 2.04 -12.42 6.36
C SER A 154 2.38 -11.39 7.45
N ARG A 155 1.68 -11.43 8.59
CA ARG A 155 1.98 -10.58 9.75
C ARG A 155 3.39 -10.83 10.26
N GLU A 156 3.76 -12.09 10.49
CA GLU A 156 5.10 -12.46 10.96
C GLU A 156 6.19 -12.00 9.99
N ARG A 157 6.02 -12.20 8.68
CA ARG A 157 6.97 -11.71 7.66
C ARG A 157 7.08 -10.19 7.68
N SER A 158 5.95 -9.48 7.88
CA SER A 158 5.93 -8.03 7.95
C SER A 158 6.66 -7.49 9.18
N GLU A 159 6.50 -8.15 10.32
CA GLU A 159 7.18 -7.83 11.58
C GLU A 159 8.68 -8.11 11.49
N ARG A 160 9.07 -9.27 10.95
CA ARG A 160 10.47 -9.60 10.68
C ARG A 160 11.14 -8.54 9.80
N ARG A 161 10.50 -8.17 8.69
CA ARG A 161 10.99 -7.09 7.79
C ARG A 161 11.04 -5.72 8.47
N ARG A 162 10.15 -5.44 9.43
CA ARG A 162 10.19 -4.20 10.21
C ARG A 162 11.40 -4.21 11.14
N ILE A 163 11.60 -5.29 11.90
CA ILE A 163 12.74 -5.45 12.82
C ILE A 163 14.07 -5.39 12.06
N GLU A 164 14.17 -6.05 10.90
CA GLU A 164 15.37 -5.98 10.05
C GLU A 164 15.67 -4.56 9.58
N ARG A 165 14.64 -3.79 9.20
CA ARG A 165 14.80 -2.38 8.83
C ARG A 165 15.26 -1.54 10.01
N GLU A 166 14.62 -1.68 11.17
CA GLU A 166 15.01 -0.97 12.39
C GLU A 166 16.45 -1.29 12.81
N ARG A 167 16.89 -2.56 12.69
CA ARG A 167 18.29 -2.97 12.93
C ARG A 167 19.24 -2.33 11.92
N ALA A 168 18.91 -2.35 10.63
CA ALA A 168 19.73 -1.72 9.60
C ALA A 168 19.84 -0.20 9.78
N ASP A 169 18.77 0.46 10.24
CA ASP A 169 18.77 1.88 10.57
C ASP A 169 19.64 2.18 11.78
N TYR A 170 19.55 1.37 12.83
CA TYR A 170 20.41 1.48 14.01
C TYR A 170 21.89 1.28 13.66
N ASP A 171 22.22 0.26 12.86
CA ASP A 171 23.58 0.01 12.41
C ASP A 171 24.12 1.16 11.54
N ARG A 172 23.27 1.75 10.70
CA ARG A 172 23.63 2.95 9.93
C ARG A 172 23.93 4.13 10.85
N ALA A 173 23.07 4.40 11.82
CA ALA A 173 23.26 5.49 12.78
C ALA A 173 24.59 5.33 13.54
N ARG A 174 24.86 4.12 14.05
CA ARG A 174 26.11 3.80 14.74
C ARG A 174 27.35 4.02 13.87
N ARG A 175 27.31 3.61 12.59
CA ARG A 175 28.42 3.85 11.65
C ARG A 175 28.67 5.34 11.42
N TYR A 176 27.63 6.16 11.35
CA TYR A 176 27.78 7.61 11.21
C TYR A 176 28.40 8.23 12.46
N GLU A 177 28.01 7.77 13.64
CA GLU A 177 28.61 8.19 14.91
C GLU A 177 30.11 7.83 14.97
N ASP A 178 30.46 6.59 14.67
CA ASP A 178 31.84 6.12 14.62
C ASP A 178 32.69 6.92 13.61
N LEU A 179 32.14 7.24 12.44
CA LEU A 179 32.78 8.09 11.44
C LEU A 179 32.98 9.53 11.95
N GLY A 180 32.01 10.06 12.68
CA GLY A 180 32.09 11.37 13.34
C GLY A 180 33.23 11.42 14.35
N VAL A 181 33.34 10.41 15.22
CA VAL A 181 34.42 10.28 16.21
C VAL A 181 35.77 10.21 15.52
N ARG A 182 35.95 9.33 14.52
CA ARG A 182 37.21 9.20 13.77
C ARG A 182 37.61 10.50 13.07
N ARG A 183 36.64 11.25 12.53
CA ARG A 183 36.90 12.54 11.89
C ARG A 183 37.34 13.59 12.90
N ALA A 184 36.72 13.62 14.08
CA ALA A 184 37.12 14.50 15.17
C ALA A 184 38.54 14.18 15.68
N GLU A 185 38.87 12.90 15.86
CA GLU A 185 40.22 12.45 16.22
C GLU A 185 41.25 12.85 15.17
N ALA A 186 40.98 12.61 13.88
CA ALA A 186 41.86 13.00 12.79
C ALA A 186 42.07 14.52 12.72
N ALA A 187 41.04 15.31 13.01
CA ALA A 187 41.13 16.76 13.07
C ALA A 187 42.03 17.22 14.23
N ARG A 188 41.87 16.64 15.43
CA ARG A 188 42.73 16.92 16.59
C ARG A 188 44.18 16.56 16.33
N ALA A 189 44.45 15.36 15.81
CA ALA A 189 45.79 14.93 15.45
C ALA A 189 46.44 15.85 14.40
N SER A 190 45.65 16.38 13.46
CA SER A 190 46.14 17.34 12.46
C SER A 190 46.46 18.70 13.09
N GLN A 191 45.65 19.15 14.05
CA GLN A 191 45.90 20.39 14.80
C GLN A 191 47.17 20.28 15.65
N GLU A 192 47.34 19.18 16.38
CA GLU A 192 48.55 18.91 17.17
C GLU A 192 49.82 18.88 16.31
N ARG A 193 49.76 18.24 15.14
CA ARG A 193 50.90 18.24 14.21
C ARG A 193 51.23 19.65 13.72
N ARG A 194 50.22 20.49 13.50
CA ARG A 194 50.43 21.89 13.08
C ARG A 194 51.07 22.71 14.19
N SER A 195 50.58 22.60 15.43
CA SER A 195 51.15 23.34 16.56
C SER A 195 52.62 22.95 16.80
N VAL A 196 52.93 21.65 16.77
CA VAL A 196 54.33 21.17 16.91
C VAL A 196 55.23 21.70 15.79
N LEU A 197 54.73 21.76 14.55
CA LEU A 197 55.49 22.33 13.43
C LEU A 197 55.68 23.84 13.56
N GLU A 198 54.69 24.55 14.06
CA GLU A 198 54.76 25.99 14.33
C GLU A 198 55.77 26.30 15.43
N GLU A 199 55.69 25.62 16.58
CA GLU A 199 56.66 25.74 17.67
C GLU A 199 58.09 25.45 17.19
N ARG A 200 58.27 24.41 16.36
CA ARG A 200 59.59 24.11 15.79
C ARG A 200 60.10 25.23 14.87
N ARG A 201 59.23 25.82 14.06
CA ARG A 201 59.59 26.93 13.17
C ARG A 201 59.94 28.19 13.96
N GLU A 202 59.21 28.48 15.03
CA GLU A 202 59.51 29.58 15.94
C GLU A 202 60.85 29.36 16.64
N ALA A 203 61.08 28.19 17.22
CA ALA A 203 62.35 27.86 17.85
C ALA A 203 63.54 27.92 16.86
N GLU A 204 63.35 27.52 15.60
CA GLU A 204 64.38 27.68 14.57
C GLU A 204 64.64 29.15 14.19
N ARG A 205 63.62 29.99 14.19
CA ARG A 205 63.77 31.44 13.98
C ARG A 205 64.53 32.08 15.13
N ASP A 206 64.12 31.82 16.36
CA ASP A 206 64.78 32.34 17.56
C ASP A 206 66.26 31.94 17.61
N ARG A 207 66.58 30.70 17.23
CA ARG A 207 67.98 30.24 17.10
C ARG A 207 68.76 31.04 16.06
N ARG A 208 68.18 31.28 14.88
CA ARG A 208 68.83 32.07 13.82
C ARG A 208 69.03 33.51 14.24
N ASP A 209 68.04 34.10 14.89
CA ASP A 209 68.10 35.49 15.35
C ASP A 209 69.16 35.63 16.46
N ALA A 210 69.19 34.73 17.43
CA ALA A 210 70.24 34.69 18.46
C ALA A 210 71.65 34.47 17.88
N GLU A 211 71.79 33.62 16.86
CA GLU A 211 73.06 33.47 16.14
C GLU A 211 73.46 34.73 15.38
N ALA A 212 72.52 35.41 14.74
CA ALA A 212 72.75 36.66 14.03
C ALA A 212 73.19 37.77 14.99
N GLU A 213 72.53 37.89 16.14
CA GLU A 213 72.92 38.82 17.21
C GLU A 213 74.33 38.53 17.74
N ARG A 214 74.67 37.25 17.98
CA ARG A 214 76.03 36.86 18.39
C ARG A 214 77.07 37.27 17.36
N ARG A 215 76.80 37.05 16.06
CA ARG A 215 77.71 37.46 14.98
C ARG A 215 77.86 38.98 14.93
N ALA A 216 76.76 39.73 15.05
CA ALA A 216 76.80 41.19 15.07
C ALA A 216 77.62 41.71 16.26
N ALA A 217 77.44 41.12 17.45
CA ALA A 217 78.21 41.46 18.64
C ALA A 217 79.72 41.20 18.46
N LEU A 218 80.09 40.08 17.82
CA LEU A 218 81.48 39.76 17.52
C LEU A 218 82.11 40.77 16.53
N VAL A 219 81.38 41.13 15.47
CA VAL A 219 81.84 42.15 14.50
C VAL A 219 82.02 43.50 15.17
N GLU A 220 81.10 43.90 16.07
CA GLU A 220 81.23 45.16 16.79
C GLU A 220 82.42 45.15 17.76
N LEU A 221 82.66 44.02 18.44
CA LEU A 221 83.84 43.82 19.28
C LEU A 221 85.14 43.89 18.48
N GLU A 222 85.19 43.32 17.27
CA GLU A 222 86.34 43.44 16.36
C GLU A 222 86.58 44.89 15.93
N ARG A 223 85.53 45.64 15.59
CA ARG A 223 85.62 47.08 15.28
C ARG A 223 86.21 47.87 16.44
N GLN A 224 85.76 47.60 17.68
CA GLN A 224 86.30 48.25 18.87
C GLN A 224 87.78 47.94 19.08
N LYS A 225 88.20 46.68 18.88
CA LYS A 225 89.61 46.29 18.95
C LYS A 225 90.46 46.99 17.90
N ASP A 226 89.99 47.06 16.66
CA ASP A 226 90.70 47.75 15.58
C ASP A 226 90.80 49.26 15.82
N TYR A 227 89.74 49.87 16.37
CA TYR A 227 89.76 51.27 16.78
C TYR A 227 90.83 51.53 17.85
N LEU A 228 90.84 50.72 18.92
CA LEU A 228 91.85 50.84 19.99
C LEU A 228 93.26 50.62 19.45
N ARG A 229 93.48 49.62 18.58
CA ARG A 229 94.78 49.39 17.95
C ARG A 229 95.25 50.59 17.11
N ARG A 230 94.34 51.24 16.37
CA ARG A 230 94.67 52.47 15.63
C ARG A 230 95.06 53.60 16.57
N GLN A 231 94.33 53.77 17.67
CA GLN A 231 94.62 54.78 18.68
C GLN A 231 95.98 54.52 19.34
N GLU A 232 96.30 53.28 19.70
CA GLU A 232 97.61 52.89 20.24
C GLU A 232 98.75 53.21 19.26
N LEU A 233 98.57 52.88 17.98
CA LEU A 233 99.56 53.20 16.93
C LEU A 233 99.75 54.72 16.76
N GLU A 234 98.68 55.52 16.84
CA GLU A 234 98.77 56.98 16.80
C GLU A 234 99.50 57.52 18.03
N GLU A 235 99.19 57.02 19.22
CA GLU A 235 99.90 57.39 20.44
C GLU A 235 101.38 57.01 20.39
N GLU A 236 101.71 55.84 19.85
CA GLU A 236 103.10 55.42 19.61
C GLU A 236 103.81 56.36 18.63
N ARG A 237 103.15 56.75 17.53
CA ARG A 237 103.70 57.74 16.59
C ARG A 237 103.95 59.08 17.26
N VAL A 238 103.02 59.56 18.09
CA VAL A 238 103.19 60.80 18.85
C VAL A 238 104.32 60.66 19.86
N ARG A 239 104.42 59.53 20.57
CA ARG A 239 105.53 59.25 21.51
C ARG A 239 106.87 59.23 20.78
N ALA A 240 106.97 58.56 19.64
CA ALA A 240 108.17 58.51 18.81
C ALA A 240 108.56 59.91 18.29
N ALA A 241 107.61 60.68 17.76
CA ALA A 241 107.84 62.05 17.30
C ALA A 241 108.35 62.96 18.44
N ARG A 242 107.75 62.87 19.63
CA ARG A 242 108.22 63.59 20.82
C ARG A 242 109.63 63.16 21.22
N HIS A 243 109.94 61.86 21.14
CA HIS A 243 111.27 61.35 21.45
C HIS A 243 112.32 61.84 20.43
N GLU A 244 112.01 61.79 19.14
CA GLU A 244 112.88 62.34 18.08
C GLU A 244 113.10 63.84 18.25
N GLN A 245 112.05 64.60 18.54
CA GLN A 245 112.17 66.03 18.81
C GLN A 245 113.07 66.29 20.03
N ALA A 246 112.87 65.55 21.13
CA ALA A 246 113.72 65.65 22.30
C ALA A 246 115.20 65.31 21.98
N GLN A 247 115.46 64.29 21.15
CA GLN A 247 116.81 63.98 20.68
C GLN A 247 117.42 65.09 19.82
N ARG A 248 116.64 65.69 18.91
CA ARG A 248 117.08 66.83 18.09
C ARG A 248 117.44 68.01 18.97
N GLU A 249 116.56 68.39 19.89
CA GLU A 249 116.81 69.46 20.86
C GLU A 249 118.05 69.18 21.72
N ALA A 250 118.25 67.93 22.17
CA ALA A 250 119.43 67.53 22.94
C ALA A 250 120.73 67.65 22.10
N ARG A 251 120.71 67.21 20.84
CA ARG A 251 121.84 67.37 19.91
C ARG A 251 122.14 68.84 19.63
N GLU A 252 121.12 69.67 19.43
CA GLU A 252 121.27 71.11 19.26
C GLU A 252 121.86 71.78 20.50
N ARG A 253 121.40 71.42 21.70
CA ARG A 253 121.96 71.91 22.97
C ARG A 253 123.42 71.49 23.15
N ALA A 254 123.76 70.22 22.86
CA ALA A 254 125.14 69.74 22.91
C ALA A 254 126.05 70.45 21.90
N MET A 255 125.55 70.69 20.68
CA MET A 255 126.27 71.46 19.66
C MET A 255 126.50 72.91 20.10
N ARG A 256 125.49 73.57 20.69
CA ARG A 256 125.63 74.92 21.26
C ARG A 256 126.69 74.95 22.36
N GLN A 257 126.66 74.00 23.30
CA GLN A 257 127.67 73.89 24.37
C GLN A 257 129.09 73.65 23.81
N TYR A 258 129.22 72.82 22.77
CA TYR A 258 130.51 72.58 22.12
C TYR A 258 131.07 73.84 21.44
N LEU A 259 130.22 74.61 20.76
CA LEU A 259 130.61 75.89 20.14
C LEU A 259 131.00 76.93 21.20
N GLU A 260 130.25 77.03 22.30
CA GLU A 260 130.61 77.89 23.44
C GLU A 260 131.97 77.51 24.04
N GLN A 261 132.27 76.22 24.22
CA GLN A 261 133.58 75.75 24.69
C GLN A 261 134.72 76.08 23.71
N GLN A 262 134.50 76.01 22.40
CA GLN A 262 135.51 76.43 21.42
C GLN A 262 135.78 77.93 21.46
N GLN A 263 134.74 78.75 21.65
CA GLN A 263 134.89 80.21 21.78
C GLN A 263 135.55 80.61 23.10
N GLY A 264 135.38 79.82 24.16
CA GLY A 264 135.99 80.04 25.47
C GLY A 264 137.44 79.55 25.61
N ARG A 265 138.03 78.91 24.61
CA ARG A 265 139.46 78.55 24.63
C ARG A 265 140.31 79.80 24.33
N PRO A 266 141.06 80.35 25.30
CA PRO A 266 141.90 81.51 25.04
C PRO A 266 142.91 81.14 23.94
N ARG A 267 142.95 81.94 22.88
CA ARG A 267 144.01 81.84 21.87
C ARG A 267 145.33 82.13 22.56
N GLY A 268 146.08 81.08 22.91
CA GLY A 268 147.43 81.21 23.41
C GLY A 268 148.32 81.91 22.38
N ARG A 269 148.53 83.20 22.60
CA ARG A 269 149.76 83.95 22.32
C ARG A 269 149.96 84.91 23.47
#